data_AF-A0A7W2SPE3-F1
#
_entry.id   AF-A0A7W2SPE3-F1
#
_cell.length_a   1.000
_cell.length_b   1.000
_cell.length_c   1.000
_cell.angle_alpha   90.00
_cell.angle_beta   90.00
_cell.angle_gamma   90.00
#
_symmetry.space_group_name_H-M   'P 1'
#
loop_
_entity.id
_entity.type
_entity.pdbx_description
1 polymer ?
#
loop_
_entity_poly.entity_id
_entity_poly.type
_entity_poly.pdbx_seq_one_letter_code
_entity_poly.pdbx_strand_id
1 'polypeptide(L)' 'MKQFFRRLKTECLNAITFINSRAVMSEGENYIQFYNYKPRHSAIDYTTPHQKLNELKSGLSTLQI' A
#
# COMPACT_ATOMS: atom_id res chain seq x y z
N MET A 1 9.53 0.84 -5.41
CA MET A 1 9.07 2.24 -5.49
C MET A 1 8.44 2.63 -6.83
N LYS A 2 9.08 2.43 -7.99
CA LYS A 2 8.52 2.85 -9.30
C LYS A 2 7.09 2.34 -9.58
N GLN A 3 6.82 1.06 -9.26
CA GLN A 3 5.49 0.48 -9.49
C GLN A 3 4.42 1.04 -8.54
N PHE A 4 4.78 1.37 -7.30
CA PHE A 4 3.87 2.02 -6.35
C PHE A 4 3.38 3.36 -6.91
N PHE A 5 4.32 4.24 -7.30
CA PHE A 5 3.96 5.57 -7.81
C PHE A 5 3.19 5.50 -9.13
N ARG A 6 3.53 4.56 -10.01
CA ARG A 6 2.76 4.34 -11.24
C ARG A 6 1.31 4.00 -10.92
N ARG A 7 1.08 3.08 -9.98
CA ARG A 7 -0.26 2.68 -9.55
C ARG A 7 -1.00 3.80 -8.84
N LEU A 8 -0.38 4.50 -7.90
CA LEU A 8 -0.97 5.68 -7.25
C LEU A 8 -1.46 6.69 -8.29
N LYS A 9 -0.65 6.94 -9.32
CA LYS A 9 -1.02 7.85 -10.41
C LYS A 9 -2.22 7.33 -11.21
N THR A 10 -2.19 6.08 -11.67
CA THR A 10 -3.21 5.55 -12.59
C THR A 10 -4.49 5.09 -11.91
N GLU A 11 -4.41 4.57 -10.68
CA GLU A 11 -5.54 4.01 -9.93
C GLU A 11 -6.24 5.06 -9.04
N CYS A 12 -5.59 6.19 -8.74
CA CYS A 12 -6.13 7.23 -7.85
C CYS A 12 -6.02 8.63 -8.45
N LEU A 13 -4.80 9.17 -8.60
CA LEU A 13 -4.63 10.61 -8.89
C LEU A 13 -5.15 11.04 -10.27
N ASN A 14 -5.06 10.18 -11.29
CA ASN A 14 -5.55 10.50 -12.63
C ASN A 14 -7.07 10.33 -12.76
N ALA A 15 -7.72 9.60 -11.85
CA ALA A 15 -9.15 9.29 -11.92
C ALA A 15 -10.02 10.36 -11.24
N ILE A 16 -9.40 11.27 -10.49
CA ILE A 16 -10.07 12.23 -9.62
C ILE A 16 -9.55 13.64 -9.93
N THR A 17 -10.47 14.61 -9.96
CA THR A 17 -10.12 16.03 -10.03
C THR A 17 -10.16 16.60 -8.61
N PHE A 18 -9.13 17.36 -8.23
CA PHE A 18 -8.98 17.87 -6.87
C PHE A 18 -9.28 19.37 -6.79
N ILE A 19 -9.99 19.75 -5.73
CA ILE A 19 -10.35 21.16 -5.47
C ILE A 19 -9.14 21.96 -4.97
N ASN A 20 -8.23 21.31 -4.23
CA ASN A 20 -7.03 21.95 -3.69
C ASN A 20 -5.92 20.91 -3.40
N SER A 21 -4.73 21.40 -3.08
CA SER A 21 -3.56 20.56 -2.77
C SER A 21 -3.73 19.70 -1.53
N ARG A 22 -4.50 20.15 -0.52
CA ARG A 22 -4.75 19.38 0.70
C ARG A 22 -5.58 18.12 0.40
N ALA A 23 -6.54 18.21 -0.50
CA ALA A 23 -7.32 17.06 -0.95
C ALA A 23 -6.43 16.00 -1.64
N VAL A 24 -5.47 16.44 -2.47
CA VAL A 24 -4.50 15.53 -3.10
C VAL A 24 -3.64 14.81 -2.05
N MET A 25 -3.17 15.53 -1.02
CA MET A 25 -2.38 14.93 0.05
C MET A 25 -3.18 13.89 0.83
N SER A 26 -4.43 14.22 1.20
CA SER A 26 -5.30 13.31 1.93
C SER A 26 -5.58 12.02 1.14
N GLU A 27 -5.84 12.12 -0.17
CA GLU A 27 -6.02 10.93 -1.00
C GLU A 27 -4.74 10.12 -1.17
N GLY A 28 -3.58 10.76 -1.22
CA GLY A 28 -2.28 10.09 -1.18
C GLY A 28 -2.09 9.26 0.09
N GLU A 29 -2.40 9.83 1.25
CA GLU A 29 -2.34 9.15 2.55
C GLU A 29 -3.33 7.97 2.62
N ASN A 30 -4.56 8.18 2.18
CA ASN A 30 -5.58 7.13 2.09
C ASN A 30 -5.11 5.96 1.21
N TYR A 31 -4.52 6.27 0.05
CA TYR A 31 -4.02 5.26 -0.86
C TYR A 31 -2.81 4.50 -0.29
N ILE A 32 -1.93 5.15 0.46
CA ILE A 32 -0.82 4.48 1.16
C ILE A 32 -1.36 3.49 2.19
N GLN A 33 -2.35 3.89 3.00
CA GLN A 33 -2.98 3.00 3.97
C GLN A 33 -3.67 1.82 3.26
N PHE A 34 -4.42 2.09 2.20
CA PHE A 34 -5.03 1.05 1.37
C PHE A 34 -3.98 0.05 0.84
N TYR A 35 -2.89 0.56 0.25
CA TYR A 35 -1.81 -0.26 -0.32
C TYR A 35 -1.17 -1.17 0.72
N ASN A 36 -0.94 -0.65 1.93
CA ASN A 36 -0.21 -1.34 2.99
C ASN A 36 -1.05 -2.39 3.72
N TYR A 37 -2.36 -2.17 3.85
CA TYR A 37 -3.20 -2.95 4.75
C TYR A 37 -4.32 -3.73 4.07
N LYS A 38 -4.85 -3.28 2.92
CA LYS A 38 -5.94 -4.00 2.24
C LYS A 38 -5.41 -4.98 1.19
N PRO A 39 -5.85 -6.26 1.22
CA PRO A 39 -5.59 -7.19 0.13
C PRO A 39 -6.31 -6.69 -1.13
N ARG A 40 -5.57 -6.50 -2.23
CA ARG A 40 -6.16 -6.00 -3.49
C ARG A 40 -7.00 -7.06 -4.18
N HIS A 41 -6.53 -8.31 -4.15
CA HIS A 41 -7.24 -9.46 -4.70
C HIS A 41 -7.06 -10.62 -3.72
N SER A 42 -8.16 -11.10 -3.14
CA SER A 42 -8.19 -12.36 -2.39
C SER A 42 -7.94 -13.58 -3.28
N ALA A 43 -7.96 -13.41 -4.61
CA ALA A 43 -7.83 -14.48 -5.59
C ALA A 43 -6.38 -14.79 -6.02
N ILE A 44 -5.36 -14.05 -5.55
CA ILE A 44 -3.97 -14.20 -6.05
C ILE A 44 -2.91 -14.15 -4.94
N ASP A 45 -3.16 -14.79 -3.79
CA ASP A 45 -2.19 -14.92 -2.68
C ASP A 45 -1.38 -13.63 -2.39
N TYR A 46 -2.02 -12.46 -2.54
CA TYR A 46 -1.32 -11.19 -2.47
C TYR A 46 -1.06 -10.84 -1.01
N THR A 47 0.18 -11.06 -0.57
CA THR A 47 0.65 -10.62 0.74
C THR A 47 0.82 -9.09 0.74
N THR A 48 0.10 -8.41 1.63
CA THR A 48 0.28 -6.97 1.79
C THR A 48 1.66 -6.65 2.38
N PRO A 49 2.22 -5.46 2.14
CA PRO A 49 3.49 -5.06 2.75
C PRO A 49 3.51 -5.22 4.27
N HIS A 50 2.38 -4.92 4.93
CA HIS A 50 2.23 -5.10 6.38
C HIS A 50 2.30 -6.58 6.78
N GLN A 51 1.59 -7.46 6.07
CA GLN A 51 1.66 -8.91 6.32
C GLN A 51 3.08 -9.42 6.10
N LYS A 52 3.74 -9.00 5.03
CA LYS A 52 5.13 -9.41 4.74
C LYS A 52 6.10 -8.97 5.82
N LEU A 53 5.93 -7.75 6.33
CA LEU A 53 6.73 -7.25 7.44
C LEU A 53 6.53 -8.10 8.71
N ASN A 54 5.29 -8.50 9.00
CA ASN A 54 5.00 -9.35 10.15
C ASN A 54 5.59 -10.76 9.98
N GLU A 55 5.49 -11.37 8.80
CA GLU A 55 6.16 -12.65 8.50
C GLU A 55 7.67 -12.57 8.78
N LEU A 56 8.32 -11.52 8.28
CA LEU A 56 9.76 -11.31 8.45
C LEU A 56 10.14 -11.11 9.92
N LYS A 57 9.34 -10.35 10.67
CA LYS A 57 9.55 -10.16 12.12
C LYS A 57 9.41 -11.47 12.89
N SER A 58 8.39 -12.26 12.59
CA SER A 58 8.19 -13.58 13.21
C SER A 58 9.33 -14.55 12.88
N GLY A 59 9.81 -14.56 11.63
CA GLY A 59 10.96 -15.37 11.21
C GLY A 59 12.28 -14.96 11.89
N LEU A 60 12.50 -13.65 12.08
CA LEU A 60 13.67 -13.15 12.79
C LEU A 60 13.66 -13.53 14.27
N SER A 61 12.50 -13.55 14.93
CA SER A 61 12.39 -14.04 16.31
C SER A 61 12.61 -15.55 16.46
N THR A 62 12.41 -16.33 15.39
CA THR A 62 12.65 -17.79 15.41
C THR A 62 14.13 -18.16 15.19
N LEU A 63 14.93 -17.24 14.64
CA LEU A 63 16.36 -17.43 14.39
C LEU A 63 17.27 -16.96 15.54
N GLN A 64 16.68 -16.44 16.64
CA GLN A 64 17.40 -15.97 17.83
C GLN A 64 17.51 -17.03 18.94
N ILE A 65 17.40 -18.33 18.59
CA ILE A 65 17.62 -19.48 19.50
C ILE A 65 18.99 -20.09 19.20
#